data_AF-A0A7Y7H170-F1
#
_entry.id   AF-A0A7Y7H170-F1
#
_cell.length_a   1.000
_cell.length_b   1.000
_cell.length_c   1.000
_cell.angle_alpha   90.00
_cell.angle_beta   90.00
_cell.angle_gamma   90.00
#
_symmetry.space_group_name_H-M   'P 1'
#
loop_
_entity.id
_entity.type
_entity.pdbx_description
1 polymer ?
#
loop_
_entity_poly.entity_id
_entity_poly.type
_entity_poly.pdbx_seq_one_letter_code
_entity_poly.pdbx_strand_id
1 'polypeptide(L)'
;MTTSHDGTESITIAFTPIRVVCQNTLNAALRNHTNSIKIRHTASATDKLKQAHKILGITNQLSVELEAVFNRWSRVRITAPQLKQLIQLAMCPKPEVYKNILAGKQDELSSQFNNVVSSAFDYAMTAPSQQGDTTKGTLFGAYNAVTGYFQNVRNFKDEESKFKSIMTGTGLQKNQAVFNLCNDFARHVSSILN
;
A
#
# COMPACT_ATOMS: atom_id res chain seq x y z
N MET A 1 23.41 -9.67 7.73
CA MET A 1 23.25 -10.59 8.88
C MET A 1 24.40 -10.36 9.81
N THR A 2 24.16 -9.99 11.07
CA THR A 2 25.21 -9.91 12.08
C THR A 2 25.26 -11.27 12.76
N THR A 3 26.25 -12.10 12.42
CA THR A 3 26.47 -13.39 13.05
C THR A 3 27.70 -13.29 13.92
N SER A 4 27.53 -13.36 15.24
CA SER A 4 28.64 -13.64 16.15
C SER A 4 28.84 -15.16 16.19
N HIS A 5 30.10 -15.59 16.07
CA HIS A 5 30.49 -16.97 15.77
C HIS A 5 30.29 -17.95 16.95
N ASP A 6 29.90 -17.44 18.13
CA ASP A 6 29.87 -18.21 19.38
C ASP A 6 28.45 -18.64 19.81
N GLY A 7 27.43 -18.45 18.95
CA GLY A 7 26.07 -18.97 19.18
C GLY A 7 25.28 -18.33 20.34
N THR A 8 25.85 -17.33 21.01
CA THR A 8 25.25 -16.63 22.16
C THR A 8 24.31 -15.49 21.75
N GLU A 9 24.39 -15.01 20.51
CA GLU A 9 23.55 -13.92 20.01
C GLU A 9 22.36 -14.42 19.17
N SER A 10 21.20 -13.79 19.35
CA SER A 10 19.97 -14.13 18.61
C SER A 10 19.96 -13.56 17.19
N ILE A 11 19.47 -14.33 16.22
CA ILE A 11 19.16 -13.82 14.88
C ILE A 11 17.99 -12.85 15.00
N THR A 12 18.22 -11.59 14.66
CA THR A 12 17.18 -10.55 14.70
C THR A 12 16.70 -10.25 13.28
N ILE A 13 15.43 -10.52 13.01
CA ILE A 13 14.76 -10.19 11.75
C ILE A 13 13.86 -8.99 12.04
N ALA A 14 14.16 -7.84 11.43
CA ALA A 14 13.41 -6.60 11.62
C ALA A 14 12.78 -6.16 10.29
N PHE A 15 11.49 -5.86 10.31
CA PHE A 15 10.83 -5.23 9.16
C PHE A 15 11.04 -3.72 9.23
N THR A 16 11.73 -3.17 8.23
CA THR A 16 12.09 -1.74 8.18
C THR A 16 11.92 -1.21 6.76
N PRO A 17 11.39 0.02 6.58
CA PRO A 17 11.34 0.68 5.27
C PRO A 17 12.70 1.26 4.85
N ILE A 18 13.72 1.19 5.72
CA ILE A 18 15.06 1.74 5.46
C ILE A 18 15.85 0.74 4.63
N ARG A 19 16.19 1.10 3.39
CA ARG A 19 17.11 0.34 2.53
C ARG A 19 18.52 0.36 3.15
N VAL A 20 19.02 -0.80 3.57
CA VAL A 20 20.33 -0.94 4.20
C VAL A 20 21.43 -1.10 3.14
N VAL A 21 22.40 -0.20 3.13
CA VAL A 21 23.54 -0.20 2.19
C VAL A 21 24.90 -0.07 2.89
N CYS A 22 24.91 0.39 4.15
CA CYS A 22 26.10 0.50 4.99
C CYS A 22 25.75 0.30 6.48
N GLN A 23 26.77 0.15 7.32
CA GLN A 23 26.60 -0.09 8.76
C GLN A 23 25.80 1.01 9.47
N ASN A 24 25.91 2.26 9.02
CA ASN A 24 25.14 3.37 9.58
C ASN A 24 23.64 3.25 9.25
N THR A 25 23.29 2.86 8.01
CA THR A 25 21.90 2.58 7.63
C THR A 25 21.34 1.33 8.30
N LEU A 26 22.18 0.34 8.61
CA LEU A 26 21.80 -0.83 9.41
C LEU A 26 21.45 -0.42 10.85
N ASN A 27 22.26 0.43 11.47
CA ASN A 27 21.98 0.93 12.82
C ASN A 27 20.70 1.80 12.86
N ALA A 28 20.43 2.58 11.82
CA ALA A 28 19.16 3.32 11.69
C ALA A 28 17.95 2.38 11.52
N ALA A 29 18.09 1.35 10.67
CA ALA A 29 17.10 0.30 10.49
C ALA A 29 16.82 -0.49 11.79
N LEU A 30 17.87 -0.77 12.58
CA LEU A 30 17.78 -1.47 13.86
C LEU A 30 17.33 -0.57 15.03
N ARG A 31 17.37 0.75 14.92
CA ARG A 31 16.84 1.65 15.97
C ARG A 31 15.36 1.97 15.78
N ASN A 32 14.87 2.00 14.54
CA ASN A 32 13.50 2.39 14.18
C ASN A 32 12.60 1.21 13.77
N HIS A 33 12.84 0.00 14.28
CA HIS A 33 11.99 -1.15 13.99
C HIS A 33 11.12 -1.49 15.20
N THR A 34 9.79 -1.51 15.02
CA THR A 34 8.83 -1.87 16.06
C THR A 34 8.44 -3.35 16.02
N ASN A 35 8.65 -4.01 14.87
CA ASN A 35 8.40 -5.44 14.67
C ASN A 35 9.71 -6.17 14.35
N SER A 36 10.42 -6.62 15.40
CA SER A 36 11.48 -7.62 15.26
C SER A 36 11.10 -8.98 15.82
N ILE A 37 11.51 -10.02 15.10
CA ILE A 37 11.52 -11.39 15.57
C ILE A 37 12.96 -11.70 15.97
N LYS A 38 13.19 -11.91 17.26
CA LYS A 38 14.46 -12.41 17.80
C LYS A 38 14.38 -13.92 17.92
N ILE A 39 15.11 -14.63 17.07
CA ILE A 39 15.23 -16.08 17.10
C ILE A 39 16.52 -16.42 17.85
N ARG A 40 16.38 -16.96 19.07
CA ARG A 40 17.50 -17.49 19.85
C ARG A 40 18.07 -18.72 19.12
N HIS A 41 19.39 -18.87 19.07
CA HIS A 41 20.06 -20.05 18.50
C HIS A 41 19.82 -21.29 19.38
N THR A 42 18.62 -21.88 19.30
CA THR A 42 18.26 -23.15 19.94
C THR A 42 17.92 -24.19 18.87
N ALA A 43 17.79 -25.46 19.24
CA ALA A 43 17.43 -26.54 18.29
C ALA A 43 16.12 -26.28 17.48
N SER A 44 15.22 -25.43 18.00
CA SER A 44 14.00 -24.98 17.32
C SER A 44 14.17 -23.76 16.40
N ALA A 45 15.39 -23.20 16.30
CA ALA A 45 15.72 -22.13 15.36
C ALA A 45 15.57 -22.58 13.91
N THR A 46 15.91 -23.84 13.61
CA THR A 46 15.80 -24.43 12.28
C THR A 46 14.36 -24.45 11.76
N ASP A 47 13.38 -24.75 12.63
CA ASP A 47 11.96 -24.76 12.25
C ASP A 47 11.39 -23.35 12.11
N LYS A 48 11.83 -22.41 12.95
CA LYS A 48 11.48 -20.98 12.80
C LYS A 48 12.10 -20.36 11.54
N LEU A 49 13.32 -20.78 11.18
CA LEU A 49 13.97 -20.39 9.92
C LEU A 49 13.26 -20.99 8.71
N LYS A 50 12.80 -22.25 8.77
CA LYS A 50 11.96 -22.85 7.71
C LYS A 50 10.62 -22.12 7.56
N GLN A 51 9.98 -21.74 8.66
CA GLN A 51 8.75 -20.94 8.63
C GLN A 51 9.00 -19.54 8.04
N ALA A 52 10.08 -18.87 8.46
CA ALA A 52 10.49 -17.59 7.89
C ALA A 52 10.81 -17.73 6.39
N HIS A 53 11.53 -18.77 5.98
CA HIS A 53 11.82 -19.05 4.57
C HIS A 53 10.55 -19.33 3.75
N LYS A 54 9.57 -20.04 4.32
CA LYS A 54 8.27 -20.28 3.69
C LYS A 54 7.48 -18.98 3.54
N ILE A 55 7.45 -18.14 4.57
CA ILE A 55 6.81 -16.81 4.52
C ILE A 55 7.49 -15.95 3.44
N LEU A 56 8.83 -15.88 3.44
CA LEU A 56 9.61 -15.15 2.44
C LEU A 56 9.38 -15.69 1.02
N GLY A 57 9.28 -17.01 0.85
CA GLY A 57 8.98 -17.65 -0.43
C GLY A 57 7.59 -17.29 -0.96
N ILE A 58 6.57 -17.30 -0.09
CA ILE A 58 5.20 -16.84 -0.42
C ILE A 58 5.21 -15.35 -0.77
N THR A 59 5.94 -14.53 -0.01
CA THR A 59 6.11 -13.10 -0.31
C THR A 59 6.79 -12.86 -1.65
N ASN A 60 7.76 -13.68 -2.04
CA ASN A 60 8.45 -13.56 -3.33
C ASN A 60 7.51 -13.86 -4.50
N GLN A 61 6.74 -14.94 -4.43
CA GLN A 61 5.74 -15.27 -5.45
C GLN A 61 4.68 -14.17 -5.59
N LEU A 62 4.15 -13.70 -4.46
CA LEU A 62 3.19 -12.60 -4.44
C LEU A 62 3.77 -11.31 -5.03
N SER A 63 5.05 -11.03 -4.79
CA SER A 63 5.73 -9.83 -5.33
C SER A 63 5.80 -9.87 -6.86
N VAL A 64 6.11 -11.04 -7.45
CA VAL A 64 6.14 -11.21 -8.91
C VAL A 64 4.74 -11.04 -9.52
N GLU A 65 3.71 -11.61 -8.89
CA GLU A 65 2.32 -11.45 -9.34
C GLU A 65 1.87 -9.99 -9.28
N LEU A 66 2.14 -9.30 -8.16
CA LEU A 66 1.81 -7.88 -7.99
C LEU A 66 2.58 -6.98 -8.95
N GLU A 67 3.86 -7.27 -9.21
CA GLU A 67 4.65 -6.55 -10.19
C GLU A 67 4.02 -6.65 -11.59
N ALA A 68 3.60 -7.84 -12.00
CA ALA A 68 2.92 -8.03 -13.28
C ALA A 68 1.60 -7.23 -13.37
N VAL A 69 0.82 -7.21 -12.28
CA VAL A 69 -0.43 -6.43 -12.19
C VAL A 69 -0.14 -4.93 -12.29
N PHE A 70 0.81 -4.40 -11.52
CA PHE A 70 1.14 -2.98 -11.52
C PHE A 70 1.77 -2.51 -12.84
N ASN A 71 2.61 -3.35 -13.46
CA ASN A 71 3.16 -3.09 -14.80
C ASN A 71 2.06 -3.06 -15.88
N ARG A 72 0.98 -3.82 -15.72
CA ARG A 72 -0.19 -3.70 -16.58
C ARG A 72 -0.94 -2.40 -16.30
N TRP A 73 -1.18 -2.07 -15.04
CA TRP A 73 -1.92 -0.86 -14.67
C TRP A 73 -1.22 0.45 -15.06
N SER A 74 0.11 0.46 -15.10
CA SER A 74 0.88 1.63 -15.59
C SER A 74 0.67 1.92 -17.07
N ARG A 75 0.16 0.95 -17.84
CA ARG A 75 -0.18 1.10 -19.27
C ARG A 75 -1.64 1.46 -19.51
N VAL A 76 -2.51 1.21 -18.53
CA VAL A 76 -3.95 1.54 -18.63
C VAL A 76 -4.12 3.03 -18.35
N ARG A 77 -4.54 3.78 -19.37
CA ARG A 77 -4.81 5.21 -19.25
C ARG A 77 -6.18 5.47 -18.64
N ILE A 78 -6.24 6.49 -17.79
CA ILE A 78 -7.48 6.96 -17.15
C ILE A 78 -7.59 8.47 -17.26
N THR A 79 -8.83 8.95 -17.34
CA THR A 79 -9.13 10.38 -17.36
C THR A 79 -9.28 10.94 -15.94
N ALA A 80 -9.15 12.26 -15.77
CA ALA A 80 -9.32 12.91 -14.47
C ALA A 80 -10.71 12.66 -13.82
N PRO A 81 -11.84 12.67 -14.56
CA PRO A 81 -13.13 12.29 -13.98
C PRO A 81 -13.19 10.83 -13.52
N GLN A 82 -12.63 9.90 -14.29
CA GLN A 82 -12.56 8.48 -13.90
C GLN A 82 -11.69 8.27 -12.66
N LEU A 83 -10.56 8.98 -12.57
CA LEU A 83 -9.71 8.98 -11.38
C LEU A 83 -10.50 9.44 -10.14
N LYS A 84 -11.18 10.59 -10.24
CA LYS A 84 -11.98 11.13 -9.13
C LYS A 84 -13.08 10.14 -8.71
N GLN A 85 -13.76 9.51 -9.67
CA GLN A 85 -14.78 8.51 -9.40
C GLN A 85 -14.18 7.26 -8.72
N LEU A 86 -13.04 6.75 -9.18
CA LEU A 86 -12.35 5.62 -8.54
C LEU A 86 -11.98 5.94 -7.08
N ILE A 87 -11.46 7.14 -6.82
CA ILE A 87 -11.14 7.59 -5.46
C ILE A 87 -12.41 7.66 -4.60
N GLN A 88 -13.53 8.20 -5.13
CA GLN A 88 -14.80 8.25 -4.42
C GLN A 88 -15.30 6.85 -4.04
N LEU A 89 -15.29 5.91 -4.99
CA LEU A 89 -15.73 4.54 -4.76
C LEU A 89 -14.81 3.81 -3.75
N ALA A 90 -13.50 3.99 -3.85
CA ALA A 90 -12.55 3.39 -2.93
C ALA A 90 -12.69 3.93 -1.50
N MET A 91 -12.89 5.24 -1.35
CA MET A 91 -13.02 5.91 -0.05
C MET A 91 -14.40 5.74 0.59
N CYS A 92 -15.37 5.18 -0.14
CA CYS A 92 -16.77 5.09 0.25
C CYS A 92 -16.95 4.44 1.64
N PRO A 93 -17.51 5.14 2.63
CA PRO A 93 -17.60 4.63 4.00
C PRO A 93 -18.78 3.67 4.22
N LYS A 94 -19.85 3.78 3.41
CA LYS A 94 -21.10 3.04 3.58
C LYS A 94 -21.76 2.70 2.24
N PRO A 95 -22.57 1.64 2.15
CA PRO A 95 -23.30 1.29 0.91
C PRO A 95 -24.27 2.36 0.41
N GLU A 96 -24.83 3.19 1.30
CA GLU A 96 -25.72 4.29 0.92
C GLU A 96 -24.98 5.37 0.13
N VAL A 97 -23.76 5.72 0.59
CA VAL A 97 -22.90 6.69 -0.10
C VAL A 97 -22.52 6.16 -1.49
N TYR A 98 -22.32 4.85 -1.63
CA TYR A 98 -22.07 4.21 -2.92
C TYR A 98 -23.24 4.45 -3.90
N LYS A 99 -24.49 4.30 -3.46
CA LYS A 99 -25.67 4.60 -4.28
C LYS A 99 -25.74 6.07 -4.67
N ASN A 100 -25.43 6.97 -3.74
CA ASN A 100 -25.45 8.41 -4.01
C ASN A 100 -24.37 8.82 -5.04
N ILE A 101 -23.18 8.22 -4.96
CA ILE A 101 -22.10 8.42 -5.94
C ILE A 101 -22.57 7.96 -7.34
N LEU A 102 -23.16 6.77 -7.45
CA LEU A 102 -23.66 6.24 -8.72
C LEU A 102 -24.85 7.04 -9.28
N ALA A 103 -25.70 7.57 -8.40
CA ALA A 103 -26.84 8.42 -8.76
C ALA A 103 -26.44 9.88 -9.07
N GLY A 104 -25.16 10.23 -8.98
CA GLY A 104 -24.67 11.59 -9.24
C GLY A 104 -25.04 12.63 -8.18
N LYS A 105 -25.52 12.20 -7.01
CA LYS A 105 -25.98 13.06 -5.92
C LYS A 105 -24.82 13.58 -5.07
N GLN A 106 -23.94 14.39 -5.68
CA GLN A 106 -22.74 14.91 -5.02
C GLN A 106 -23.08 15.80 -3.80
N ASP A 107 -24.22 16.49 -3.82
CA ASP A 107 -24.67 17.38 -2.73
C ASP A 107 -25.09 16.63 -1.46
N GLU A 108 -25.42 15.34 -1.57
CA GLU A 108 -25.75 14.49 -0.41
C GLU A 108 -24.48 13.90 0.26
N LEU A 109 -23.29 14.15 -0.30
CA LEU A 109 -22.03 13.67 0.24
C LEU A 109 -21.52 14.58 1.36
N SER A 110 -21.06 13.99 2.46
CA SER A 110 -20.57 14.79 3.59
C SER A 110 -19.31 15.60 3.21
N SER A 111 -19.19 16.80 3.76
CA SER A 111 -18.01 17.65 3.51
C SER A 111 -16.71 16.97 3.91
N GLN A 112 -16.72 16.16 4.98
CA GLN A 112 -15.56 15.36 5.36
C GLN A 112 -15.15 14.35 4.28
N PHE A 113 -16.11 13.66 3.68
CA PHE A 113 -15.84 12.72 2.60
C PHE A 113 -15.29 13.44 1.37
N ASN A 114 -15.90 14.56 0.98
CA ASN A 114 -15.44 15.38 -0.14
C ASN A 114 -14.01 15.91 0.07
N ASN A 115 -13.67 16.31 1.30
CA ASN A 115 -12.31 16.75 1.63
C ASN A 115 -11.28 15.61 1.49
N VAL A 116 -11.61 14.40 1.97
CA VAL A 116 -10.74 13.22 1.81
C VAL A 116 -10.51 12.90 0.33
N VAL A 117 -11.58 12.89 -0.47
CA VAL A 117 -11.52 12.63 -1.91
C VAL A 117 -10.69 13.71 -2.61
N SER A 118 -10.91 15.00 -2.29
CA SER A 118 -10.13 16.10 -2.85
C SER A 118 -8.66 15.94 -2.50
N SER A 119 -8.31 15.70 -1.24
CA SER A 119 -6.92 15.54 -0.82
C SER A 119 -6.21 14.38 -1.51
N ALA A 120 -6.89 13.25 -1.73
CA ALA A 120 -6.34 12.12 -2.47
C ALA A 120 -6.18 12.44 -3.97
N PHE A 121 -7.14 13.16 -4.55
CA PHE A 121 -7.06 13.62 -5.94
C PHE A 121 -5.95 14.65 -6.14
N ASP A 122 -5.83 15.62 -5.25
CA ASP A 122 -4.78 16.64 -5.25
C ASP A 122 -3.40 15.98 -5.12
N TYR A 123 -3.26 14.95 -4.28
CA TYR A 123 -2.04 14.16 -4.21
C TYR A 123 -1.69 13.50 -5.55
N ALA A 124 -2.68 12.93 -6.24
CA ALA A 124 -2.48 12.36 -7.58
C ALA A 124 -2.04 13.41 -8.61
N MET A 125 -2.52 14.65 -8.50
CA MET A 125 -2.25 15.71 -9.47
C MET A 125 -0.96 16.49 -9.18
N THR A 126 -0.48 16.51 -7.93
CA THR A 126 0.59 17.43 -7.50
C THR A 126 1.81 16.74 -6.92
N ALA A 127 1.67 15.53 -6.35
CA ALA A 127 2.80 14.86 -5.72
C ALA A 127 3.85 14.47 -6.78
N PRO A 128 5.16 14.75 -6.55
CA PRO A 128 6.21 14.40 -7.51
C PRO A 128 6.23 12.90 -7.86
N SER A 129 5.91 12.02 -6.91
CA SER A 129 5.80 10.56 -7.13
C SER A 129 4.67 10.17 -8.09
N GLN A 130 3.70 11.05 -8.32
CA GLN A 130 2.55 10.83 -9.19
C GLN A 130 2.70 11.46 -10.57
N GLN A 131 3.76 12.23 -10.80
CA GLN A 131 3.99 12.92 -12.07
C GLN A 131 4.86 12.14 -13.05
N GLY A 132 5.30 10.93 -12.70
CA GLY A 132 6.09 10.06 -13.58
C GLY A 132 5.24 9.38 -14.66
N ASP A 133 5.90 8.85 -15.69
CA ASP A 133 5.22 8.27 -16.86
C ASP A 133 4.34 7.06 -16.51
N THR A 134 4.74 6.29 -15.51
CA THR A 134 4.02 5.08 -15.06
C THR A 134 2.88 5.39 -14.09
N THR A 135 2.78 6.61 -13.56
CA THR A 135 1.78 7.01 -12.58
C THR A 135 0.81 8.04 -13.15
N LYS A 136 1.31 9.09 -13.79
CA LYS A 136 0.51 10.19 -14.31
C LYS A 136 -0.53 9.74 -15.33
N GLY A 137 -1.82 9.91 -15.00
CA GLY A 137 -2.93 9.54 -15.87
C GLY A 137 -3.05 8.04 -16.14
N THR A 138 -2.51 7.21 -15.23
CA THR A 138 -2.59 5.74 -15.32
C THR A 138 -3.42 5.17 -14.19
N LEU A 139 -3.87 3.94 -14.36
CA LEU A 139 -4.56 3.20 -13.32
C LEU A 139 -3.66 2.93 -12.11
N PHE A 140 -2.35 2.74 -12.33
CA PHE A 140 -1.37 2.63 -11.25
C PHE A 140 -1.28 3.94 -10.44
N GLY A 141 -1.37 5.10 -11.09
CA GLY A 141 -1.51 6.39 -10.43
C GLY A 141 -2.78 6.49 -9.58
N ALA A 142 -3.92 5.99 -10.07
CA ALA A 142 -5.16 5.96 -9.27
C ALA A 142 -5.03 5.13 -8.00
N TYR A 143 -4.43 3.94 -8.12
CA TYR A 143 -4.13 3.12 -6.95
C TYR A 143 -3.25 3.87 -5.95
N ASN A 144 -2.16 4.47 -6.44
CA ASN A 144 -1.22 5.20 -5.59
C ASN A 144 -1.77 6.50 -5.00
N ALA A 145 -2.82 7.08 -5.59
CA ALA A 145 -3.52 8.23 -5.03
C ALA A 145 -4.17 7.89 -3.68
N VAL A 146 -4.85 6.73 -3.62
CA VAL A 146 -5.54 6.26 -2.42
C VAL A 146 -4.53 5.79 -1.37
N THR A 147 -3.56 4.95 -1.74
CA THR A 147 -2.56 4.46 -0.78
C THR A 147 -1.67 5.60 -0.29
N GLY A 148 -1.25 6.49 -1.20
CA GLY A 148 -0.45 7.67 -0.90
C GLY A 148 -1.15 8.67 -0.01
N TYR A 149 -2.48 8.80 -0.08
CA TYR A 149 -3.25 9.60 0.86
C TYR A 149 -3.06 9.11 2.31
N PHE A 150 -3.25 7.81 2.57
CA PHE A 150 -3.06 7.26 3.92
C PHE A 150 -1.59 7.27 4.36
N GLN A 151 -0.66 7.22 3.42
CA GLN A 151 0.77 7.17 3.75
C GLN A 151 1.40 8.55 3.94
N ASN A 152 0.95 9.58 3.20
CA ASN A 152 1.68 10.85 3.09
C ASN A 152 0.84 12.08 3.38
N VAL A 153 -0.50 12.00 3.29
CA VAL A 153 -1.38 13.18 3.37
C VAL A 153 -2.23 13.19 4.64
N ARG A 154 -2.78 12.04 5.02
CA ARG A 154 -3.61 11.93 6.20
C ARG A 154 -2.79 12.15 7.47
N ASN A 155 -3.20 13.12 8.28
CA ASN A 155 -2.62 13.33 9.60
C ASN A 155 -3.09 12.23 10.56
N PHE A 156 -2.11 11.64 11.24
CA PHE A 156 -2.33 10.71 12.35
C PHE A 156 -1.75 11.32 13.62
N LYS A 157 -2.26 10.89 14.78
CA LYS A 157 -1.78 11.35 16.08
C LYS A 157 -0.31 11.01 16.31
N ASP A 158 0.09 9.82 15.87
CA ASP A 158 1.42 9.24 16.07
C ASP A 158 1.68 8.16 14.99
N GLU A 159 2.93 7.73 14.88
CA GLU A 159 3.35 6.73 13.88
C GLU A 159 2.72 5.36 14.11
N GLU A 160 2.44 4.98 15.36
CA GLU A 160 1.80 3.70 15.70
C GLU A 160 0.35 3.66 15.19
N SER A 161 -0.39 4.75 15.38
CA SER A 161 -1.75 4.94 14.87
C SER A 161 -1.80 4.89 13.34
N LYS A 162 -0.80 5.50 12.67
CA LYS A 162 -0.62 5.41 11.21
C LYS A 162 -0.36 3.97 10.78
N PHE A 163 0.60 3.31 11.43
CA PHE A 163 0.96 1.92 11.15
C PHE A 163 -0.25 0.99 11.31
N LYS A 164 -0.97 1.09 12.44
CA LYS A 164 -2.18 0.30 12.71
C LYS A 164 -3.24 0.51 11.63
N SER A 165 -3.47 1.76 11.24
CA SER A 165 -4.45 2.09 10.19
C SER A 165 -4.08 1.45 8.84
N ILE A 166 -2.83 1.55 8.41
CA ILE A 166 -2.36 1.03 7.12
C ILE A 166 -2.30 -0.50 7.11
N MET A 167 -1.88 -1.12 8.21
CA MET A 167 -1.62 -2.57 8.27
C MET A 167 -2.82 -3.40 8.64
N THR A 168 -3.74 -2.88 9.45
CA THR A 168 -4.86 -3.67 10.01
C THR A 168 -6.19 -2.92 10.09
N GLY A 169 -6.16 -1.61 9.91
CA GLY A 169 -7.31 -0.74 10.14
C GLY A 169 -7.95 -0.24 8.85
N THR A 170 -8.50 0.98 8.94
CA THR A 170 -9.25 1.59 7.83
C THR A 170 -8.40 1.78 6.57
N GLY A 171 -7.11 2.10 6.70
CA GLY A 171 -6.22 2.25 5.56
C GLY A 171 -6.10 0.96 4.76
N LEU A 172 -5.93 -0.19 5.42
CA LEU A 172 -5.90 -1.49 4.76
C LEU A 172 -7.19 -1.75 3.96
N GLN A 173 -8.35 -1.54 4.59
CA GLN A 173 -9.65 -1.78 3.96
C GLN A 173 -9.83 -0.94 2.69
N LYS A 174 -9.43 0.34 2.72
CA LYS A 174 -9.51 1.23 1.56
C LYS A 174 -8.48 0.90 0.49
N ASN A 175 -7.28 0.48 0.89
CA ASN A 175 -6.25 0.00 -0.04
C ASN A 175 -6.69 -1.28 -0.77
N GLN A 176 -7.36 -2.20 -0.07
CA GLN A 176 -7.92 -3.40 -0.70
C GLN A 176 -9.08 -3.06 -1.64
N ALA A 177 -9.97 -2.13 -1.23
CA ALA A 177 -11.08 -1.69 -2.06
C ALA A 177 -10.60 -1.06 -3.38
N VAL A 178 -9.62 -0.15 -3.34
CA VAL A 178 -9.05 0.44 -4.56
C VAL A 178 -8.34 -0.60 -5.43
N PHE A 179 -7.65 -1.58 -4.82
CA PHE A 179 -7.02 -2.66 -5.58
C PHE A 179 -8.05 -3.46 -6.38
N ASN A 180 -9.15 -3.86 -5.74
CA ASN A 180 -10.22 -4.60 -6.38
C ASN A 180 -10.86 -3.78 -7.52
N LEU A 181 -11.18 -2.51 -7.26
CA LEU A 181 -11.75 -1.60 -8.26
C LEU A 181 -10.83 -1.40 -9.47
N CYS A 182 -9.52 -1.25 -9.25
CA CYS A 182 -8.56 -1.12 -10.33
C CYS A 182 -8.46 -2.42 -11.14
N ASN A 183 -8.45 -3.57 -10.47
CA ASN A 183 -8.41 -4.86 -11.15
C ASN A 183 -9.65 -5.07 -12.04
N ASP A 184 -10.83 -4.75 -11.53
CA ASP A 184 -12.09 -4.85 -12.27
C ASP A 184 -12.10 -3.88 -13.46
N PHE A 185 -11.68 -2.63 -13.25
CA PHE A 185 -11.54 -1.64 -14.32
C PHE A 185 -10.61 -2.14 -15.43
N ALA A 186 -9.43 -2.66 -15.07
CA ALA A 186 -8.46 -3.17 -16.05
C ALA A 186 -9.00 -4.36 -16.85
N ARG A 187 -9.79 -5.24 -16.21
CA ARG A 187 -10.44 -6.38 -16.88
C ARG A 187 -11.50 -5.91 -17.89
N HIS A 188 -12.35 -4.97 -17.51
CA HIS A 188 -13.38 -4.42 -18.40
C HIS A 188 -12.81 -3.66 -19.60
N VAL A 189 -11.75 -2.88 -19.41
CA VAL A 189 -11.06 -2.23 -20.54
C VAL A 189 -10.48 -3.27 -21.50
N SER A 190 -9.95 -4.37 -20.97
CA SER A 190 -9.38 -5.43 -21.80
C SER A 190 -10.44 -6.24 -22.55
N SER A 191 -11.66 -6.36 -22.02
CA SER A 191 -12.78 -6.98 -22.74
C SER A 191 -13.39 -6.11 -23.83
N ILE A 192 -13.12 -4.80 -23.83
CA ILE A 192 -13.59 -3.87 -24.88
C ILE A 192 -12.58 -3.80 -26.04
N LEU A 193 -11.32 -4.15 -25.79
CA LEU A 193 -10.22 -4.10 -26.77
C LEU A 193 -9.96 -5.44 -27.48
N ASN A 194 -10.66 -6.50 -27.10
CA ASN A 194 -10.63 -7.83 -27.73
C ASN A 194 -11.95 -8.09 -28.44
#